data_AF-A0A963S1T0-F1
#
_entry.id   AF-A0A963S1T0-F1
#
_cell.length_a   1.000
_cell.length_b   1.000
_cell.length_c   1.000
_cell.angle_alpha   90.00
_cell.angle_beta   90.00
_cell.angle_gamma   90.00
#
_symmetry.space_group_name_H-M   'P 1'
#
loop_
_entity.id
_entity.type
_entity.pdbx_description
1 polymer ?
#
loop_
_entity_poly.entity_id
_entity_poly.type
_entity_poly.pdbx_seq_one_letter_code
_entity_poly.pdbx_strand_id
1 'polypeptide(L)'
;MIIVTGTFRLPLARREAGRQAMARVIAASLAEPGCHAYSYAEDVLDPGLFRVSEVWETREALAAHFETPHMAQWQAERIELGMMDRDVMAWVAGEPEVL
;
A
#
# COMPACT_ATOMS: atom_id res chain seq x y z
N MET A 1 16.07 6.80 2.62
CA MET A 1 14.84 6.25 1.99
C MET A 1 13.64 6.49 2.89
N ILE A 2 12.42 6.40 2.36
CA ILE A 2 11.18 6.41 3.14
C ILE A 2 10.61 5.00 3.16
N ILE A 3 10.31 4.50 4.36
CA ILE A 3 9.60 3.24 4.54
C ILE A 3 8.17 3.57 4.94
N VAL A 4 7.21 3.05 4.20
CA VAL A 4 5.79 3.10 4.56
C VAL A 4 5.40 1.73 5.07
N THR A 5 4.78 1.67 6.24
CA THR A 5 4.03 0.47 6.62
C THR A 5 2.72 0.84 7.24
N GLY A 6 1.83 -0.13 7.28
CA GLY A 6 0.57 0.03 7.97
C GLY A 6 -0.32 -1.16 7.79
N THR A 7 -1.57 -0.97 8.19
CA THR A 7 -2.62 -1.94 8.06
C THR A 7 -3.93 -1.31 7.59
N PHE A 8 -4.78 -2.12 6.99
CA PHE A 8 -6.19 -1.82 6.82
C PHE A 8 -6.98 -3.12 6.81
N ARG A 9 -8.30 -3.03 6.98
CA ARG A 9 -9.20 -4.18 6.91
C ARG A 9 -10.13 -4.09 5.72
N LEU A 10 -10.45 -5.24 5.13
CA LEU A 10 -11.55 -5.41 4.18
C LEU A 10 -12.56 -6.42 4.73
N PRO A 11 -13.87 -6.24 4.48
CA PRO A 11 -14.87 -7.27 4.74
C PRO A 11 -14.50 -8.57 4.02
N LEU A 12 -14.59 -9.71 4.71
CA LEU A 12 -14.19 -11.01 4.12
C LEU A 12 -14.90 -11.30 2.79
N ALA A 13 -16.18 -10.93 2.68
CA ALA A 13 -16.97 -11.08 1.47
C ALA A 13 -16.47 -10.22 0.29
N ARG A 14 -15.68 -9.17 0.54
CA ARG A 14 -15.12 -8.26 -0.47
C ARG A 14 -13.62 -8.48 -0.70
N ARG A 15 -12.99 -9.38 0.05
CA ARG A 15 -11.54 -9.61 0.03
C ARG A 15 -11.00 -9.89 -1.37
N GLU A 16 -11.66 -10.75 -2.13
CA GLU A 16 -11.18 -11.16 -3.45
C GLU A 16 -11.25 -10.01 -4.47
N ALA A 17 -12.34 -9.26 -4.48
CA ALA A 17 -12.43 -8.03 -5.28
C ALA A 17 -11.36 -7.01 -4.86
N GLY A 18 -11.11 -6.88 -3.55
CA GLY A 18 -10.02 -6.08 -3.03
C GLY A 18 -8.64 -6.52 -3.52
N ARG A 19 -8.36 -7.83 -3.59
CA ARG A 19 -7.08 -8.36 -4.10
C ARG A 19 -6.82 -7.96 -5.55
N GLN A 20 -7.85 -7.92 -6.38
CA GLN A 20 -7.73 -7.48 -7.77
C GLN A 20 -7.41 -5.98 -7.88
N ALA A 21 -8.05 -5.14 -7.06
CA ALA A 21 -7.74 -3.72 -6.98
C ALA A 21 -6.32 -3.46 -6.45
N MET A 22 -5.96 -4.13 -5.35
CA MET A 22 -4.62 -4.10 -4.77
C MET A 22 -3.53 -4.49 -5.77
N ALA A 23 -3.74 -5.55 -6.57
CA ALA A 23 -2.78 -5.98 -7.58
C ALA A 23 -2.53 -4.91 -8.65
N ARG A 24 -3.57 -4.16 -9.05
CA ARG A 24 -3.41 -3.03 -9.98
C ARG A 24 -2.59 -1.89 -9.37
N VAL A 25 -2.89 -1.53 -8.12
CA VAL A 25 -2.15 -0.49 -7.40
C VAL A 25 -0.68 -0.88 -7.27
N ILE A 26 -0.39 -2.10 -6.81
CA ILE A 26 0.98 -2.63 -6.69
C ILE A 26 1.72 -2.52 -8.03
N ALA A 27 1.12 -3.01 -9.12
CA ALA A 27 1.76 -2.99 -10.44
C ALA A 27 2.03 -1.56 -10.94
N ALA A 28 1.09 -0.63 -10.71
CA ALA A 28 1.25 0.76 -11.09
C ALA A 28 2.32 1.46 -10.25
N SER A 29 2.34 1.23 -8.94
CA SER A 29 3.30 1.87 -8.03
C SER A 29 4.73 1.37 -8.24
N LEU A 30 4.91 0.09 -8.52
CA LEU A 30 6.23 -0.46 -8.87
C LEU A 30 6.80 0.10 -10.18
N ALA A 31 5.96 0.68 -11.04
CA ALA A 31 6.40 1.34 -12.26
C ALA A 31 6.77 2.83 -12.02
N GLU A 32 6.53 3.36 -10.83
CA GLU A 32 6.82 4.76 -10.52
C GLU A 32 8.32 5.00 -10.24
N PRO A 33 8.86 6.13 -10.70
CA PRO A 33 10.21 6.54 -10.34
C PRO A 33 10.38 6.66 -8.83
N GLY A 34 11.41 6.00 -8.29
CA GLY A 34 11.73 6.04 -6.87
C GLY A 34 10.89 5.10 -6.00
N CYS A 35 10.00 4.27 -6.56
CA CYS A 35 9.42 3.14 -5.83
C CYS A 35 10.36 1.93 -5.91
N HIS A 36 10.94 1.53 -4.77
CA HIS A 36 11.83 0.36 -4.70
C HIS A 36 11.07 -0.92 -4.34
N ALA A 37 10.01 -0.79 -3.53
CA ALA A 37 9.15 -1.89 -3.16
C ALA A 37 7.74 -1.36 -2.87
N TYR A 38 6.73 -2.14 -3.22
CA TYR A 38 5.33 -1.87 -2.90
C TYR A 38 4.58 -3.19 -2.79
N SER A 39 3.94 -3.45 -1.66
CA SER A 39 3.23 -4.70 -1.44
C SER A 39 2.07 -4.57 -0.48
N TYR A 40 1.06 -5.38 -0.74
CA TYR A 40 -0.01 -5.69 0.20
C TYR A 40 0.01 -7.19 0.48
N ALA A 41 -0.06 -7.56 1.76
CA ALA A 41 -0.15 -8.95 2.19
C ALA A 41 -1.30 -9.09 3.17
N GLU A 42 -2.11 -10.14 3.05
CA GLU A 42 -3.06 -10.46 4.11
C GLU A 42 -2.32 -11.11 5.27
N ASP A 43 -2.68 -10.77 6.49
CA ASP A 43 -2.13 -11.38 7.68
C ASP A 43 -2.47 -12.88 7.73
N VAL A 44 -1.50 -13.70 8.11
CA VAL A 44 -1.64 -15.17 8.16
C VAL A 44 -2.59 -15.60 9.28
N LEU A 45 -2.69 -14.81 10.36
CA LEU A 45 -3.48 -15.12 11.55
C LEU A 45 -4.79 -14.34 11.63
N ASP A 46 -4.97 -13.32 10.81
CA ASP A 46 -6.13 -12.42 10.88
C ASP A 46 -6.74 -12.16 9.49
N PRO A 47 -7.65 -13.04 9.03
CA PRO A 47 -8.32 -12.88 7.74
C PRO A 47 -9.00 -11.52 7.60
N GLY A 48 -8.78 -10.88 6.44
CA GLY A 48 -9.27 -9.56 6.12
C GLY A 48 -8.39 -8.41 6.63
N LEU A 49 -7.39 -8.66 7.48
CA LEU A 49 -6.35 -7.68 7.79
C LEU A 49 -5.28 -7.71 6.71
N PHE A 50 -5.04 -6.58 6.06
CA PHE A 50 -3.96 -6.40 5.09
C PHE A 50 -2.87 -5.51 5.66
N ARG A 51 -1.62 -5.91 5.46
CA ARG A 51 -0.41 -5.17 5.75
C ARG A 51 0.05 -4.44 4.50
N VAL A 52 0.41 -3.17 4.67
CA VAL A 52 1.04 -2.32 3.65
C VAL A 52 2.54 -2.30 3.92
N SER A 53 3.35 -2.48 2.89
CA SER A 53 4.79 -2.28 2.97
C SER A 53 5.30 -1.67 1.67
N GLU A 54 5.91 -0.50 1.79
CA GLU A 54 6.44 0.25 0.66
C GLU A 54 7.82 0.82 1.02
N VAL A 55 8.69 0.94 0.02
CA VAL A 55 10.01 1.56 0.14
C VAL A 55 10.17 2.54 -1.00
N TRP A 56 10.44 3.80 -0.65
CA TRP A 56 10.57 4.91 -1.57
C TRP A 56 11.94 5.59 -1.43
N GLU A 57 12.51 6.03 -2.55
CA GLU A 57 13.81 6.72 -2.61
C GLU A 57 13.79 7.97 -1.71
N THR A 58 12.79 8.84 -1.93
CA THR A 58 12.67 10.13 -1.25
C THR A 58 11.24 10.44 -0.81
N ARG A 59 11.09 11.50 0.02
CA ARG A 59 9.78 12.00 0.45
C ARG A 59 8.99 12.60 -0.72
N GLU A 60 9.68 13.19 -1.68
CA GLU A 60 9.11 13.78 -2.89
C GLU A 60 8.54 12.70 -3.82
N ALA A 61 9.24 11.57 -3.99
CA ALA A 61 8.74 10.42 -4.75
C ALA A 61 7.44 9.88 -4.14
N LEU A 62 7.42 9.69 -2.81
CA LEU A 62 6.21 9.27 -2.09
C LEU A 62 5.09 10.32 -2.17
N ALA A 63 5.40 11.62 -2.16
CA ALA A 63 4.38 12.65 -2.30
C ALA A 63 3.74 12.63 -3.69
N ALA A 64 4.56 12.50 -4.75
CA ALA A 64 4.10 12.40 -6.13
C ALA A 64 3.21 11.17 -6.35
N HIS A 65 3.53 10.05 -5.69
CA HIS A 65 2.72 8.82 -5.72
C HIS A 65 1.26 9.08 -5.36
N PHE A 66 0.99 9.87 -4.30
CA PHE A 66 -0.37 10.17 -3.87
C PHE A 66 -1.16 11.04 -4.85
N GLU A 67 -0.50 11.69 -5.81
CA GLU A 67 -1.12 12.54 -6.84
C GLU A 67 -1.42 11.77 -8.13
N THR A 68 -1.02 10.49 -8.21
CA THR A 68 -1.18 9.69 -9.43
C THR A 68 -2.64 9.28 -9.70
N PRO A 69 -3.01 9.04 -10.98
CA PRO A 69 -4.37 8.61 -11.33
C PRO A 69 -4.78 7.28 -10.67
N HIS A 70 -3.86 6.31 -10.55
CA HIS A 70 -4.18 5.02 -9.95
C HIS A 70 -4.43 5.14 -8.44
N MET A 71 -3.77 6.09 -7.75
CA MET A 71 -4.08 6.38 -6.36
C MET A 71 -5.43 7.07 -6.19
N ALA A 72 -5.80 8.00 -7.06
CA ALA A 72 -7.14 8.58 -7.07
C ALA A 72 -8.22 7.49 -7.27
N GLN A 73 -8.00 6.55 -8.20
CA GLN A 73 -8.86 5.39 -8.40
C GLN A 73 -8.93 4.51 -7.15
N TRP A 74 -7.78 4.19 -6.54
CA TRP A 74 -7.72 3.35 -5.35
C TRP A 74 -8.46 3.95 -4.15
N GLN A 75 -8.38 5.28 -3.98
CA GLN A 75 -9.10 6.01 -2.93
C GLN A 75 -10.62 5.86 -3.08
N ALA A 76 -11.14 5.84 -4.31
CA ALA A 76 -12.56 5.59 -4.57
C ALA A 76 -12.92 4.11 -4.33
N GLU A 77 -12.17 3.19 -4.93
CA GLU A 77 -12.43 1.75 -4.85
C GLU A 77 -12.42 1.24 -3.40
N ARG A 78 -11.49 1.71 -2.55
CA ARG A 78 -11.43 1.26 -1.16
C ARG A 78 -12.65 1.69 -0.33
N ILE A 79 -13.30 2.81 -0.67
CA ILE A 79 -14.56 3.24 -0.03
C ILE A 79 -15.68 2.27 -0.43
N GLU A 80 -15.80 1.96 -1.71
CA GLU A 80 -16.81 1.01 -2.22
C GLU A 80 -16.59 -0.42 -1.68
N LEU A 81 -15.34 -0.81 -1.50
CA LEU A 81 -14.96 -2.08 -0.88
C LEU A 81 -15.25 -2.13 0.62
N GLY A 82 -15.57 -0.99 1.25
CA GLY A 82 -15.83 -0.89 2.68
C GLY A 82 -14.58 -1.07 3.54
N MET A 83 -13.45 -0.49 3.11
CA MET A 83 -12.21 -0.53 3.89
C MET A 83 -12.38 0.13 5.25
N MET A 84 -11.84 -0.51 6.29
CA MET A 84 -11.91 -0.05 7.68
C MET A 84 -10.52 -0.07 8.33
N ASP A 85 -10.41 0.57 9.50
CA ASP A 85 -9.24 0.51 10.39
C ASP A 85 -7.91 0.77 9.69
N ARG A 86 -7.90 1.72 8.75
CA ARG A 86 -6.69 2.09 8.01
C ARG A 86 -5.76 2.89 8.93
N ASP A 87 -4.58 2.34 9.18
CA ASP A 87 -3.50 2.95 9.97
C ASP A 87 -2.19 2.78 9.19
N VAL A 88 -1.65 3.85 8.62
CA VAL A 88 -0.48 3.80 7.74
C VAL A 88 0.46 4.96 8.06
N MET A 89 1.72 4.63 8.31
CA MET A 89 2.76 5.56 8.72
C MET A 89 3.95 5.49 7.76
N ALA A 90 4.63 6.63 7.62
CA ALA A 90 5.88 6.74 6.88
C ALA A 90 7.02 7.11 7.84
N TRP A 91 8.17 6.47 7.68
CA TRP A 91 9.37 6.72 8.46
C TRP A 91 10.55 7.05 7.55
N VAL A 92 11.40 7.96 8.01
CA VAL A 92 12.71 8.17 7.40
C VAL A 92 13.61 7.04 7.90
N ALA A 93 14.10 6.22 6.98
CA ALA A 93 14.99 5.10 7.29
C ALA A 93 16.43 5.43 6.89
N GLY A 94 17.36 5.02 7.75
CA GLY A 94 18.80 5.05 7.50
C GLY A 94 19.26 3.94 6.54
N GLU A 95 20.53 3.58 6.61
CA GLU A 95 21.10 2.53 5.75
C GLU A 95 20.51 1.14 6.10
N PRO A 96 20.22 0.31 5.09
CA PRO A 96 19.74 -1.05 5.34
C PRO A 96 20.88 -1.95 5.82
N GLU A 97 20.57 -2.82 6.77
CA GLU A 97 21.44 -3.93 7.17
C GLU A 97 20.93 -5.23 6.52
N VAL A 98 21.84 -6.02 5.96
CA VAL A 98 21.53 -7.35 5.43
C VAL A 98 21.72 -8.36 6.56
N LEU A 99 20.67 -9.11 6.88
CA LEU A 99 20.66 -10.14 7.92
C LEU A 99 21.12 -11.50 7.40
#